data_AF-A0A521GRY8-F1
#
_entry.id   AF-A0A521GRY8-F1
#
_cell.length_a   1.000
_cell.length_b   1.000
_cell.length_c   1.000
_cell.angle_alpha   90.00
_cell.angle_beta   90.00
_cell.angle_gamma   90.00
#
_symmetry.space_group_name_H-M   'P 1'
#
loop_
_entity.id
_entity.type
_entity.pdbx_description
1 polymer ?
#
loop_
_entity_poly.entity_id
_entity_poly.type
_entity_poly.pdbx_seq_one_letter_code
_entity_poly.pdbx_strand_id
1 'polypeptide(L)'
;MTLTKTPAKRPTATHKKRHGQHHKNDTHHYAKHYWPYLPLLLVVMLGLVLNIFIGRANHDVLGYATNVSGKVLLDETNVERAKSNESNLALSSVLSQAAQDKANDMAARGYWDHVTPDGKQPWAFIDAVNYKYESAGENLAYGFGTSDQVVTAWMHSPEHRDNILNAAYSEVGFATANVANYRGEGPATIVVALYAKPVGVTVTAMVRGPEVLPASINVSTESQKVSRFDTIVANRSLQLSLAALLGAAAVLLIIRHGRAWHRVLVRGERFVLHHPIADIFLVAAVVMAFILLPIAGNIL
;
A
#
# COMPACT_ATOMS: atom_id res chain seq x y z
N MET A 1 -16.46 -56.43 -99.52
CA MET A 1 -16.71 -55.18 -98.78
C MET A 1 -17.45 -55.53 -97.52
N THR A 2 -16.75 -55.42 -96.39
CA THR A 2 -17.07 -56.03 -95.10
C THR A 2 -17.45 -54.91 -94.14
N LEU A 3 -18.65 -54.92 -93.56
CA LEU A 3 -19.00 -54.05 -92.45
C LEU A 3 -19.65 -54.87 -91.34
N THR A 4 -18.80 -55.27 -90.40
CA THR A 4 -19.11 -55.96 -89.14
C THR A 4 -19.70 -54.99 -88.12
N LYS A 5 -20.82 -55.41 -87.53
CA LYS A 5 -21.50 -54.81 -86.36
C LYS A 5 -20.55 -54.71 -85.15
N THR A 6 -20.50 -53.55 -84.50
CA THR A 6 -19.82 -53.35 -83.21
C THR A 6 -20.85 -53.30 -82.07
N PRO A 7 -20.67 -54.00 -80.94
CA PRO A 7 -21.61 -53.99 -79.82
C PRO A 7 -21.36 -52.83 -78.85
N ALA A 8 -22.45 -52.36 -78.23
CA ALA A 8 -22.45 -51.29 -77.24
C ALA A 8 -21.74 -51.72 -75.93
N LYS A 9 -20.80 -50.90 -75.46
CA LYS A 9 -20.06 -51.10 -74.20
C LYS A 9 -20.45 -50.00 -73.20
N ARG A 10 -21.15 -50.35 -72.13
CA ARG A 10 -21.38 -49.46 -70.96
C ARG A 10 -20.05 -49.20 -70.26
N PRO A 11 -19.68 -47.93 -69.97
CA PRO A 11 -18.63 -47.66 -69.00
C PRO A 11 -19.20 -47.54 -67.58
N THR A 12 -18.56 -48.29 -66.71
CA THR A 12 -18.71 -48.47 -65.26
C THR A 12 -18.54 -47.18 -64.45
N ALA A 13 -19.35 -47.01 -63.40
CA ALA A 13 -19.20 -45.95 -62.40
C ALA A 13 -17.80 -46.02 -61.74
N THR A 14 -16.99 -45.00 -61.97
CA THR A 14 -15.67 -44.85 -61.33
C THR A 14 -15.84 -44.35 -59.90
N HIS A 15 -15.65 -45.27 -58.95
CA HIS A 15 -15.62 -45.00 -57.52
C HIS A 15 -14.40 -44.11 -57.20
N LYS A 16 -14.61 -42.80 -57.03
CA LYS A 16 -13.56 -41.84 -56.67
C LYS A 16 -13.13 -42.10 -55.22
N LYS A 17 -12.01 -42.80 -55.01
CA LYS A 17 -11.35 -42.89 -53.69
C LYS A 17 -11.02 -41.48 -53.20
N ARG A 18 -11.76 -40.99 -52.21
CA ARG A 18 -11.38 -39.81 -51.43
C ARG A 18 -10.16 -40.23 -50.59
N HIS A 19 -8.97 -39.81 -51.00
CA HIS A 19 -7.83 -39.81 -50.12
C HIS A 19 -8.11 -38.80 -49.00
N GLY A 20 -8.33 -39.31 -47.78
CA GLY A 20 -8.32 -38.50 -46.58
C GLY A 20 -6.95 -37.86 -46.45
N GLN A 21 -6.90 -36.53 -46.57
CA GLN A 21 -5.72 -35.76 -46.27
C GLN A 21 -5.50 -35.87 -44.75
N HIS A 22 -4.50 -36.64 -44.35
CA HIS A 22 -4.04 -36.67 -42.96
C HIS A 22 -3.55 -35.26 -42.60
N HIS A 23 -4.36 -34.51 -41.86
CA HIS A 23 -3.93 -33.30 -41.16
C HIS A 23 -2.85 -33.70 -40.15
N LYS A 24 -1.58 -33.60 -40.56
CA LYS A 24 -0.44 -33.73 -39.66
C LYS A 24 -0.12 -32.34 -39.09
N ASN A 25 -0.25 -32.24 -37.78
CA ASN A 25 0.30 -31.21 -36.89
C ASN A 25 -0.22 -29.76 -37.05
N ASP A 26 -1.48 -29.54 -36.70
CA ASP A 26 -2.01 -28.19 -36.44
C ASP A 26 -1.56 -27.60 -35.08
N THR A 27 -0.81 -28.35 -34.27
CA THR A 27 -0.27 -27.88 -32.98
C THR A 27 0.76 -26.76 -33.13
N HIS A 28 1.40 -26.62 -34.29
CA HIS A 28 2.39 -25.56 -34.54
C HIS A 28 1.78 -24.18 -34.81
N HIS A 29 0.50 -24.11 -35.21
CA HIS A 29 -0.17 -22.82 -35.44
C HIS A 29 -0.51 -22.11 -34.13
N TYR A 30 -0.89 -22.87 -33.11
CA TYR A 30 -1.18 -22.34 -31.78
C TYR A 30 0.09 -21.72 -31.17
N ALA A 31 1.21 -22.46 -31.17
CA ALA A 31 2.47 -21.99 -30.60
C ALA A 31 2.98 -20.67 -31.21
N LYS A 32 2.83 -20.45 -32.53
CA LYS A 32 3.23 -19.19 -33.20
C LYS A 32 2.35 -18.01 -32.81
N HIS A 33 1.07 -18.24 -32.50
CA HIS A 33 0.15 -17.17 -32.13
C HIS A 33 0.37 -16.70 -30.68
N TYR A 34 0.75 -17.62 -29.79
CA TYR A 34 0.99 -17.31 -28.37
C TYR A 34 2.45 -16.97 -28.02
N TRP A 35 3.40 -17.28 -28.89
CA TRP A 35 4.82 -16.90 -28.76
C TRP A 35 5.07 -15.43 -28.37
N PRO A 36 4.40 -14.42 -28.95
CA PRO A 36 4.63 -13.02 -28.56
C PRO A 36 4.09 -12.65 -27.16
N TYR A 37 3.22 -13.48 -26.55
CA TYR A 37 2.68 -13.26 -25.21
C TYR A 37 3.51 -13.93 -24.11
N LEU A 38 4.41 -14.86 -24.47
CA LEU A 38 5.30 -15.52 -23.52
C LEU A 38 6.17 -14.52 -22.73
N PRO A 39 6.78 -13.48 -23.36
CA PRO A 39 7.51 -12.44 -22.64
C PRO A 39 6.61 -11.61 -21.71
N LEU A 40 5.37 -11.33 -22.11
CA LEU A 40 4.39 -10.60 -21.28
C LEU A 40 4.01 -11.43 -20.05
N LEU A 41 3.70 -12.71 -20.24
CA LEU A 41 3.40 -13.63 -19.15
C LEU A 41 4.60 -13.80 -18.22
N LEU A 42 5.82 -13.82 -18.77
CA LEU A 42 7.05 -13.87 -17.98
C LEU A 42 7.28 -12.57 -17.19
N VAL A 43 6.99 -11.40 -17.76
CA VAL A 43 7.04 -10.11 -17.04
C VAL A 43 5.97 -10.01 -15.96
N VAL A 44 4.76 -10.51 -16.21
CA VAL A 44 3.67 -10.58 -15.21
C VAL A 44 4.03 -11.57 -14.11
N MET A 45 4.53 -12.77 -14.45
CA MET A 45 4.98 -13.76 -13.47
C MET A 45 6.20 -13.29 -12.69
N LEU A 46 7.16 -12.62 -13.34
CA LEU A 46 8.30 -11.99 -12.69
C LEU A 46 7.86 -10.84 -11.81
N GLY A 47 6.86 -10.05 -12.24
CA GLY A 47 6.22 -9.02 -11.43
C GLY A 47 5.49 -9.61 -10.23
N LEU A 48 4.76 -10.71 -10.39
CA LEU A 48 4.09 -11.45 -9.31
C LEU A 48 5.09 -12.05 -8.32
N VAL A 49 6.16 -12.66 -8.82
CA VAL A 49 7.24 -13.22 -8.00
C VAL A 49 7.99 -12.09 -7.31
N LEU A 50 8.40 -11.03 -8.02
CA LEU A 50 9.05 -9.85 -7.43
C LEU A 50 8.13 -9.14 -6.45
N ASN A 51 6.82 -9.13 -6.64
CA ASN A 51 5.86 -8.54 -5.71
C ASN A 51 5.64 -9.43 -4.48
N ILE A 52 5.68 -10.76 -4.63
CA ILE A 52 5.74 -11.67 -3.48
C ILE A 52 7.09 -11.51 -2.76
N PHE A 53 8.19 -11.30 -3.47
CA PHE A 53 9.52 -11.11 -2.90
C PHE A 53 9.75 -9.70 -2.34
N ILE A 54 9.14 -8.65 -2.89
CA ILE A 54 9.20 -7.26 -2.43
C ILE A 54 8.15 -7.04 -1.36
N GLY A 55 6.94 -7.61 -1.50
CA GLY A 55 5.93 -7.68 -0.45
C GLY A 55 6.45 -8.47 0.74
N ARG A 56 7.05 -9.65 0.54
CA ARG A 56 7.79 -10.34 1.61
C ARG A 56 8.99 -9.53 2.06
N ALA A 57 9.82 -8.92 1.21
CA ALA A 57 10.91 -8.06 1.67
C ALA A 57 10.45 -6.82 2.45
N ASN A 58 9.23 -6.34 2.21
CA ASN A 58 8.59 -5.23 2.92
C ASN A 58 7.84 -5.71 4.18
N HIS A 59 7.49 -6.99 4.27
CA HIS A 59 7.09 -7.68 5.51
C HIS A 59 8.29 -8.26 6.28
N ASP A 60 9.47 -8.36 5.63
CA ASP A 60 10.73 -8.92 6.12
C ASP A 60 11.78 -7.81 6.34
N VAL A 61 11.40 -6.53 6.25
CA VAL A 61 12.07 -5.53 7.10
C VAL A 61 11.53 -5.76 8.52
N LEU A 62 12.03 -6.85 9.10
CA LEU A 62 12.00 -7.20 10.51
C LEU A 62 12.79 -6.11 11.25
N GLY A 63 12.15 -4.97 11.42
CA GLY A 63 12.73 -3.81 12.05
C GLY A 63 11.58 -3.01 12.59
N TYR A 64 11.68 -2.64 13.86
CA TYR A 64 10.91 -1.56 14.44
C TYR A 64 10.71 -0.42 13.43
N ALA A 65 9.53 0.20 13.43
CA ALA A 65 9.23 1.29 12.52
C ALA A 65 10.37 2.30 12.54
N THR A 66 11.07 2.44 11.41
CA THR A 66 12.26 3.29 11.32
C THR A 66 11.88 4.77 11.24
N ASN A 67 10.58 5.09 11.09
CA ASN A 67 10.09 6.45 10.90
C ASN A 67 8.64 6.69 11.42
N VAL A 68 8.34 6.30 12.66
CA VAL A 68 7.15 6.80 13.38
C VAL A 68 7.61 7.77 14.46
N SER A 69 7.25 9.05 14.33
CA SER A 69 7.58 10.07 15.31
C SER A 69 6.35 10.89 15.67
N GLY A 70 6.23 11.29 16.95
CA GLY A 70 5.11 12.10 17.41
C GLY A 70 4.95 13.42 16.66
N LYS A 71 6.06 14.00 16.16
CA LYS A 71 6.00 15.23 15.36
C LYS A 71 5.35 14.98 13.99
N VAL A 72 5.77 13.96 13.26
CA VAL A 72 5.19 13.68 11.92
C VAL A 72 3.75 13.22 12.07
N LEU A 73 3.42 12.42 13.08
CA LEU A 73 2.04 12.06 13.42
C LEU A 73 1.17 13.32 13.66
N LEU A 74 1.68 14.30 14.41
CA LEU A 74 0.99 15.57 14.64
C LEU A 74 0.79 16.37 13.35
N ASP A 75 1.84 16.52 12.55
CA ASP A 75 1.81 17.28 11.30
C ASP A 75 0.75 16.68 10.35
N GLU A 76 0.77 15.37 10.12
CA GLU A 76 -0.19 14.67 9.27
C GLU A 76 -1.62 14.70 9.85
N THR A 77 -1.77 14.55 11.17
CA THR A 77 -3.07 14.70 11.85
C THR A 77 -3.67 16.09 11.61
N ASN A 78 -2.85 17.14 11.72
CA ASN A 78 -3.29 18.52 11.52
C ASN A 78 -3.56 18.84 10.05
N VAL A 79 -2.89 18.18 9.10
CA VAL A 79 -3.25 18.24 7.67
C VAL A 79 -4.68 17.73 7.45
N GLU A 80 -5.05 16.60 8.05
CA GLU A 80 -6.40 16.03 7.92
C GLU A 80 -7.47 16.87 8.63
N ARG A 81 -7.15 17.45 9.79
CA ARG A 81 -8.02 18.40 10.50
C ARG A 81 -8.26 19.66 9.69
N ALA A 82 -7.20 20.25 9.11
CA ALA A 82 -7.32 21.43 8.26
C ALA A 82 -8.18 21.18 7.02
N LYS A 83 -8.07 20.00 6.37
CA LYS A 83 -8.96 19.60 5.25
C LYS A 83 -10.43 19.54 5.65
N SER A 84 -10.71 19.30 6.93
CA SER A 84 -12.06 19.23 7.50
C SER A 84 -12.51 20.54 8.17
N ASN A 85 -11.73 21.62 8.04
CA ASN A 85 -11.95 22.91 8.71
C ASN A 85 -11.89 22.86 10.25
N GLU A 86 -11.19 21.88 10.80
CA GLU A 86 -10.98 21.75 12.24
C GLU A 86 -9.70 22.48 12.67
N SER A 87 -9.70 22.99 13.91
CA SER A 87 -8.54 23.67 14.48
C SER A 87 -7.39 22.69 14.72
N ASN A 88 -6.15 23.13 14.56
CA ASN A 88 -4.98 22.29 14.83
C ASN A 88 -4.91 21.86 16.30
N LEU A 89 -4.50 20.62 16.53
CA LEU A 89 -4.12 20.11 17.84
C LEU A 89 -2.70 20.56 18.19
N ALA A 90 -2.47 20.79 19.48
CA ALA A 90 -1.14 20.97 20.05
C ALA A 90 -0.60 19.65 20.62
N LEU A 91 0.70 19.40 20.43
CA LEU A 91 1.35 18.25 21.06
C LEU A 91 1.58 18.53 22.55
N SER A 92 1.05 17.66 23.40
CA SER A 92 1.18 17.75 24.85
C SER A 92 2.19 16.72 25.35
N SER A 93 3.26 17.18 26.00
CA SER A 93 4.29 16.28 26.55
C SER A 93 3.73 15.41 27.68
N VAL A 94 2.77 15.92 28.46
CA VAL A 94 2.11 15.18 29.54
C VAL A 94 1.22 14.07 28.97
N LEU A 95 0.41 14.34 27.94
CA LEU A 95 -0.34 13.28 27.25
C LEU A 95 0.58 12.30 26.53
N SER A 96 1.72 12.76 26.01
CA SER A 96 2.70 11.87 25.37
C SER A 96 3.33 10.90 26.38
N GLN A 97 3.52 11.33 27.64
CA GLN A 97 3.92 10.43 28.72
C GLN A 97 2.84 9.38 29.01
N ALA A 98 1.57 9.78 29.12
CA ALA A 98 0.47 8.83 29.29
C ALA A 98 0.38 7.82 28.14
N ALA A 99 0.54 8.30 26.90
CA ALA A 99 0.56 7.45 25.71
C ALA A 99 1.74 6.47 25.75
N GLN A 100 2.91 6.90 26.23
CA GLN A 100 4.08 6.05 26.38
C GLN A 100 3.87 4.97 27.44
N ASP A 101 3.25 5.32 28.58
CA ASP A 101 2.92 4.37 29.63
C ASP A 101 1.95 3.29 29.14
N LYS A 102 0.93 3.69 28.36
CA LYS A 102 -0.01 2.78 27.70
C LYS A 102 0.69 1.89 26.66
N ALA A 103 1.53 2.46 25.80
CA ALA A 103 2.27 1.72 24.79
C ALA A 103 3.20 0.68 25.43
N ASN A 104 3.88 1.06 26.50
CA ASN A 104 4.75 0.18 27.28
C ASN A 104 3.97 -0.92 27.99
N ASP A 105 2.79 -0.63 28.55
CA ASP A 105 1.93 -1.63 29.19
C ASP A 105 1.44 -2.67 28.17
N MET A 106 0.98 -2.23 26.99
CA MET A 106 0.62 -3.13 25.88
C MET A 106 1.79 -3.99 25.42
N ALA A 107 2.98 -3.39 25.27
CA ALA A 107 4.19 -4.08 24.88
C ALA A 107 4.64 -5.12 25.91
N ALA A 108 4.66 -4.75 27.19
CA ALA A 108 5.15 -5.58 28.29
C ALA A 108 4.21 -6.76 28.60
N ARG A 109 2.89 -6.54 28.49
CA ARG A 109 1.87 -7.53 28.83
C ARG A 109 1.31 -8.28 27.62
N GLY A 110 1.72 -7.91 26.41
CA GLY A 110 1.40 -8.62 25.18
C GLY A 110 -0.10 -8.61 24.83
N TYR A 111 -0.77 -7.47 25.00
CA TYR A 111 -2.18 -7.31 24.63
C TYR A 111 -2.38 -6.15 23.64
N TRP A 112 -3.49 -6.21 22.91
CA TRP A 112 -3.92 -5.23 21.92
C TRP A 112 -5.39 -4.88 22.19
N ASP A 113 -5.62 -3.88 23.03
CA ASP A 113 -6.96 -3.47 23.47
C ASP A 113 -6.91 -2.07 24.10
N HIS A 114 -8.01 -1.31 23.97
CA HIS A 114 -8.22 -0.08 24.72
C HIS A 114 -8.22 -0.35 26.23
N VAL A 115 -8.88 -1.43 26.65
CA VAL A 115 -9.01 -1.79 28.06
C VAL A 115 -7.87 -2.74 28.44
N THR A 116 -7.21 -2.48 29.57
CA THR A 116 -6.15 -3.38 30.04
C THR A 116 -6.71 -4.76 30.41
N PRO A 117 -5.90 -5.83 30.45
CA PRO A 117 -6.37 -7.15 30.86
C PRO A 117 -6.96 -7.22 32.30
N ASP A 118 -6.63 -6.23 33.14
CA ASP A 118 -7.17 -6.03 34.50
C ASP A 118 -8.40 -5.09 34.53
N GLY A 119 -8.92 -4.68 33.37
CA GLY A 119 -10.16 -3.91 33.24
C GLY A 119 -10.01 -2.39 33.34
N LYS A 120 -8.78 -1.85 33.33
CA LYS A 120 -8.57 -0.40 33.39
C LYS A 120 -8.86 0.24 32.05
N GLN A 121 -9.63 1.32 32.07
CA GLN A 121 -9.94 2.14 30.90
C GLN A 121 -8.70 2.92 30.43
N PRO A 122 -8.61 3.32 29.15
CA PRO A 122 -7.51 4.15 28.62
C PRO A 122 -7.22 5.40 29.47
N TRP A 123 -8.28 6.00 30.00
CA TRP A 123 -8.23 7.21 30.82
C TRP A 123 -7.40 7.06 32.10
N ALA A 124 -7.24 5.84 32.62
CA ALA A 124 -6.41 5.58 33.79
C ALA A 124 -4.95 5.99 33.56
N PHE A 125 -4.45 5.94 32.33
CA PHE A 125 -3.09 6.38 31.98
C PHE A 125 -2.99 7.91 31.95
N ILE A 126 -4.03 8.61 31.49
CA ILE A 126 -4.12 10.08 31.52
C ILE A 126 -4.21 10.57 32.97
N ASP A 127 -5.01 9.90 33.80
CA ASP A 127 -5.18 10.22 35.21
C ASP A 127 -3.89 9.99 36.00
N ALA A 128 -3.12 8.93 35.68
CA ALA A 128 -1.87 8.59 36.35
C ALA A 128 -0.78 9.67 36.17
N VAL A 129 -0.79 10.40 35.05
CA VAL A 129 0.11 11.55 34.83
C VAL A 129 -0.46 12.88 35.33
N ASN A 130 -1.56 12.84 36.08
CA ASN A 130 -2.26 14.00 36.65
C ASN A 130 -2.75 15.03 35.61
N TYR A 131 -3.00 14.61 34.37
CA TYR A 131 -3.56 15.49 33.35
C TYR A 131 -5.07 15.66 33.58
N LYS A 132 -5.57 16.91 33.61
CA LYS A 132 -6.99 17.21 33.83
C LYS A 132 -7.66 17.57 32.52
N TYR A 133 -8.72 16.86 32.19
CA TYR A 133 -9.43 17.00 30.91
C TYR A 133 -10.95 17.03 31.11
N GLU A 134 -11.65 17.67 30.18
CA GLU A 134 -13.11 17.66 30.07
C GLU A 134 -13.59 16.50 29.20
N SER A 135 -12.80 16.14 28.19
CA SER A 135 -13.03 15.01 27.30
C SER A 135 -11.69 14.45 26.84
N ALA A 136 -11.68 13.16 26.52
CA ALA A 136 -10.51 12.46 25.99
C ALA A 136 -10.91 11.45 24.91
N GLY A 137 -9.95 11.06 24.08
CA GLY A 137 -10.08 10.10 22.97
C GLY A 137 -8.81 9.25 22.85
N GLU A 138 -8.92 8.04 22.30
CA GLU A 138 -7.76 7.16 22.05
C GLU A 138 -7.85 6.59 20.64
N ASN A 139 -6.74 6.62 19.90
CA ASN A 139 -6.55 5.82 18.70
C ASN A 139 -5.32 4.94 18.87
N LEU A 140 -5.45 3.66 18.49
CA LEU A 140 -4.34 2.72 18.52
C LEU A 140 -4.02 2.27 17.09
N ALA A 141 -2.73 2.10 16.79
CA ALA A 141 -2.28 1.38 15.59
C ALA A 141 -1.10 0.42 15.89
N TYR A 142 -0.93 -0.65 15.11
CA TYR A 142 0.32 -1.41 15.06
C TYR A 142 0.64 -1.96 13.67
N GLY A 143 1.92 -2.23 13.42
CA GLY A 143 2.37 -2.90 12.19
C GLY A 143 2.51 -1.97 10.98
N PHE A 144 2.53 -0.66 11.20
CA PHE A 144 2.76 0.34 10.14
C PHE A 144 4.23 0.75 10.08
N GLY A 145 4.74 1.01 8.86
CA GLY A 145 6.14 1.40 8.65
C GLY A 145 6.40 2.90 8.79
N THR A 146 5.38 3.73 8.59
CA THR A 146 5.50 5.21 8.59
C THR A 146 4.35 5.89 9.32
N SER A 147 4.59 7.13 9.76
CA SER A 147 3.54 7.97 10.39
C SER A 147 2.38 8.27 9.44
N ASP A 148 2.63 8.45 8.13
CA ASP A 148 1.57 8.74 7.15
C ASP A 148 0.63 7.55 6.95
N GLN A 149 1.17 6.32 6.95
CA GLN A 149 0.38 5.10 6.85
C GLN A 149 -0.53 4.95 8.07
N VAL A 150 -0.04 5.27 9.27
CA VAL A 150 -0.84 5.26 10.50
C VAL A 150 -2.00 6.25 10.41
N VAL A 151 -1.73 7.51 10.10
CA VAL A 151 -2.78 8.54 10.01
C VAL A 151 -3.77 8.23 8.89
N THR A 152 -3.30 7.76 7.75
CA THR A 152 -4.16 7.33 6.64
C THR A 152 -5.07 6.18 7.05
N ALA A 153 -4.54 5.17 7.76
CA ALA A 153 -5.33 4.05 8.26
C ALA A 153 -6.41 4.51 9.26
N TRP A 154 -6.06 5.38 10.20
CA TRP A 154 -7.03 5.98 11.11
C TRP A 154 -8.11 6.79 10.36
N MET A 155 -7.74 7.59 9.36
CA MET A 155 -8.73 8.36 8.59
C MET A 155 -9.68 7.49 7.76
N HIS A 156 -9.27 6.28 7.37
CA HIS A 156 -10.12 5.31 6.68
C HIS A 156 -11.05 4.53 7.62
N SER A 157 -10.87 4.62 8.94
CA SER A 157 -11.79 4.04 9.92
C SER A 157 -12.70 5.11 10.52
N PRO A 158 -14.03 4.96 10.44
CA PRO A 158 -14.96 5.95 10.98
C PRO A 158 -14.69 6.30 12.45
N GLU A 159 -14.49 5.31 13.32
CA GLU A 159 -14.31 5.52 14.76
C GLU A 159 -13.01 6.28 15.07
N HIS A 160 -11.91 5.95 14.40
CA HIS A 160 -10.63 6.62 14.58
C HIS A 160 -10.61 8.02 13.98
N ARG A 161 -11.25 8.17 12.81
CA ARG A 161 -11.44 9.45 12.14
C ARG A 161 -12.24 10.41 13.01
N ASP A 162 -13.26 9.92 13.70
CA ASP A 162 -14.07 10.73 14.61
C ASP A 162 -13.21 11.31 15.74
N ASN A 163 -12.27 10.55 16.29
CA ASN A 163 -11.29 11.07 17.26
C ASN A 163 -10.36 12.13 16.65
N ILE A 164 -9.80 11.87 15.46
CA ILE A 164 -8.90 12.83 14.77
C ILE A 164 -9.61 14.16 14.47
N LEU A 165 -10.88 14.12 14.09
CA LEU A 165 -11.65 15.29 13.66
C LEU A 165 -12.56 15.86 14.75
N ASN A 166 -12.51 15.33 15.96
CA ASN A 166 -13.35 15.85 17.04
C ASN A 166 -12.95 17.31 17.36
N ALA A 167 -13.88 18.23 17.15
CA ALA A 167 -13.71 19.66 17.41
C ALA A 167 -13.52 19.98 18.90
N ALA A 168 -13.90 19.08 19.81
CA ALA A 168 -13.74 19.29 21.25
C ALA A 168 -12.27 19.23 21.68
N TYR A 169 -11.43 18.43 21.00
CA TYR A 169 -10.04 18.25 21.39
C TYR A 169 -9.17 19.41 20.90
N SER A 170 -8.22 19.81 21.75
CA SER A 170 -7.21 20.84 21.44
C SER A 170 -5.78 20.35 21.65
N GLU A 171 -5.59 19.24 22.35
CA GLU A 171 -4.28 18.62 22.59
C GLU A 171 -4.27 17.14 22.19
N VAL A 172 -3.08 16.65 21.85
CA VAL A 172 -2.82 15.24 21.60
C VAL A 172 -1.45 14.85 22.15
N GLY A 173 -1.32 13.63 22.65
CA GLY A 173 -0.06 12.97 22.95
C GLY A 173 0.14 11.77 22.04
N PHE A 174 1.37 11.55 21.57
CA PHE A 174 1.73 10.39 20.76
C PHE A 174 2.88 9.63 21.40
N ALA A 175 2.84 8.31 21.30
CA ALA A 175 3.95 7.45 21.70
C ALA A 175 4.03 6.19 20.83
N THR A 176 5.21 5.57 20.85
CA THR A 176 5.42 4.27 20.21
C THR A 176 6.08 3.29 21.17
N ALA A 177 5.78 2.00 20.98
CA ALA A 177 6.47 0.93 21.67
C ALA A 177 6.76 -0.23 20.72
N ASN A 178 7.94 -0.77 20.87
CA ASN A 178 8.53 -1.75 19.98
C ASN A 178 8.41 -3.14 20.63
N VAL A 179 7.75 -4.09 19.96
CA VAL A 179 7.54 -5.44 20.48
C VAL A 179 8.17 -6.45 19.54
N ALA A 180 9.01 -7.36 20.06
CA ALA A 180 9.77 -8.31 19.25
C ALA A 180 8.92 -9.45 18.66
N ASN A 181 7.84 -9.83 19.33
CA ASN A 181 6.90 -10.83 18.85
C ASN A 181 5.48 -10.44 19.28
N TYR A 182 4.86 -9.55 18.52
CA TYR A 182 3.51 -9.10 18.80
C TYR A 182 2.52 -10.13 18.26
N ARG A 183 1.75 -10.75 19.17
CA ARG A 183 0.69 -11.74 18.86
C ARG A 183 1.13 -12.97 18.05
N GLY A 184 2.43 -13.30 18.03
CA GLY A 184 2.96 -14.45 17.26
C GLY A 184 3.25 -14.12 15.80
N GLU A 185 3.09 -12.86 15.39
CA GLU A 185 3.27 -12.40 14.00
C GLU A 185 4.66 -11.78 13.75
N GLY A 186 5.52 -11.75 14.77
CA GLY A 186 6.87 -11.18 14.68
C GLY A 186 6.96 -9.74 15.22
N PRO A 187 8.05 -9.02 14.92
CA PRO A 187 8.29 -7.69 15.47
C PRO A 187 7.30 -6.66 14.93
N ALA A 188 6.74 -5.84 15.81
CA ALA A 188 5.82 -4.77 15.45
C ALA A 188 6.06 -3.52 16.31
N THR A 189 5.69 -2.36 15.76
CA THR A 189 5.62 -1.10 16.51
C THR A 189 4.17 -0.77 16.79
N ILE A 190 3.85 -0.62 18.08
CA ILE A 190 2.60 -0.07 18.59
C ILE A 190 2.69 1.46 18.52
N VAL A 191 1.60 2.10 18.14
CA VAL A 191 1.41 3.55 18.14
C VAL A 191 0.17 3.87 18.96
N VAL A 192 0.32 4.80 19.90
CA VAL A 192 -0.77 5.28 20.76
C VAL A 192 -0.94 6.77 20.52
N ALA A 193 -2.18 7.21 20.28
CA ALA A 193 -2.57 8.61 20.28
C ALA A 193 -3.63 8.85 21.36
N LEU A 194 -3.37 9.78 22.28
CA LEU A 194 -4.32 10.21 23.29
C LEU A 194 -4.72 11.66 23.03
N TYR A 195 -5.97 11.89 22.69
CA TYR A 195 -6.55 13.20 22.43
C TYR A 195 -7.21 13.73 23.70
N ALA A 196 -7.16 15.04 23.94
CA ALA A 196 -7.87 15.63 25.05
C ALA A 196 -8.29 17.09 24.82
N LYS A 197 -9.32 17.48 25.56
CA LYS A 197 -9.63 18.87 25.88
C LYS A 197 -9.20 19.13 27.33
N PRO A 198 -8.17 19.96 27.58
CA PRO A 198 -7.77 20.27 28.95
C PRO A 198 -8.91 20.99 29.69
N VAL A 199 -9.06 20.72 31.00
CA VAL A 199 -9.92 21.56 31.85
C VAL A 199 -9.38 22.97 31.80
N GLY A 200 -10.24 23.96 31.53
CA GLY A 200 -9.88 25.37 31.39
C GLY A 200 -9.01 25.91 32.52
N VAL A 201 -7.70 25.70 32.41
CA VAL A 201 -6.72 26.52 33.08
C VAL A 201 -6.64 27.74 32.19
N THR A 202 -7.21 28.85 32.64
CA THR A 202 -6.75 30.17 32.23
C THR A 202 -5.24 30.16 32.42
N VAL A 203 -4.50 29.94 31.35
CA VAL A 203 -3.07 30.15 31.33
C VAL A 203 -2.90 31.65 31.44
N THR A 204 -2.92 32.17 32.66
CA THR A 204 -2.08 33.31 32.98
C THR A 204 -0.69 32.83 32.64
N ALA A 205 -0.22 33.23 31.46
CA ALA A 205 1.15 33.04 31.06
C ALA A 205 2.04 33.52 32.20
N MET A 206 2.56 32.60 33.01
CA MET A 206 3.73 32.88 33.81
C MET A 206 4.87 33.03 32.81
N VAL A 207 5.01 34.26 32.32
CA VAL A 207 6.30 34.80 31.93
C VAL A 207 7.19 34.70 33.15
N ARG A 208 7.91 33.58 33.27
CA ARG A 208 9.16 33.54 34.02
C ARG A 208 10.27 33.39 32.99
N GLY A 209 11.19 34.36 33.04
CA GLY A 209 12.37 34.46 32.21
C GLY A 209 13.34 33.28 32.40
N PRO A 210 14.53 33.34 31.78
CA PRO A 210 15.30 32.17 31.42
C PRO A 210 15.82 31.45 32.67
N GLU A 211 15.26 30.28 32.95
CA GLU A 211 15.82 29.37 33.95
C GLU A 211 16.82 28.45 33.24
N VAL A 212 18.06 28.55 33.69
CA VAL A 212 19.23 27.85 33.17
C VAL A 212 19.06 26.34 33.35
N LEU A 213 19.01 25.61 32.24
CA LEU A 213 19.00 24.15 32.19
C LEU A 213 20.26 23.58 32.88
N PRO A 214 20.16 22.59 33.79
CA PRO A 214 21.29 21.73 34.08
C PRO A 214 21.51 20.77 32.91
N ALA A 215 22.74 20.76 32.43
CA ALA A 215 23.24 19.91 31.37
C ALA A 215 23.13 18.40 31.69
N SER A 216 23.10 17.62 30.61
CA SER A 216 23.35 16.17 30.48
C SER A 216 22.13 15.25 30.37
N ILE A 217 21.53 15.23 29.18
CA ILE A 217 21.01 13.96 28.62
C ILE A 217 22.09 13.46 27.65
N ASN A 218 22.76 12.37 28.03
CA ASN A 218 23.57 11.59 27.10
C ASN A 218 22.62 10.94 26.09
N VAL A 219 22.29 11.67 25.02
CA VAL A 219 21.76 11.09 23.81
C VAL A 219 22.95 10.45 23.10
N SER A 220 23.04 9.13 23.16
CA SER A 220 23.85 8.35 22.23
C SER A 220 23.31 8.58 20.82
N THR A 221 23.83 9.59 20.14
CA THR A 221 23.73 9.74 18.69
C THR A 221 24.58 8.65 18.04
N GLU A 222 24.03 7.43 17.97
CA GLU A 222 24.46 6.51 16.93
C GLU A 222 24.09 7.16 15.59
N SER A 223 25.09 7.77 14.96
CA SER A 223 25.03 8.24 13.59
C SER A 223 24.73 7.04 12.70
N GLN A 224 23.45 6.82 12.39
CA GLN A 224 23.05 5.86 11.39
C GLN A 224 23.70 6.26 10.06
N LYS A 225 24.53 5.37 9.52
CA LYS A 225 25.00 5.47 8.13
C LYS A 225 23.79 5.37 7.20
N VAL A 226 23.19 6.49 6.87
CA VAL A 226 22.23 6.59 5.77
C VAL A 226 22.97 6.21 4.49
N SER A 227 22.57 5.11 3.86
CA SER A 227 23.12 4.73 2.56
C SER A 227 22.82 5.85 1.58
N ARG A 228 23.78 6.21 0.71
CA ARG A 228 23.56 7.24 -0.32
C ARG A 228 22.38 6.90 -1.25
N PHE A 229 21.99 5.63 -1.32
CA PHE A 229 20.79 5.21 -2.04
C PHE A 229 19.49 5.67 -1.37
N ASP A 230 19.40 5.65 -0.04
CA ASP A 230 18.19 6.03 0.69
C ASP A 230 17.89 7.52 0.54
N THR A 231 18.93 8.35 0.47
CA THR A 231 18.79 9.80 0.25
C THR A 231 18.37 10.15 -1.19
N ILE A 232 18.78 9.34 -2.17
CA ILE A 232 18.41 9.53 -3.58
C ILE A 232 16.96 9.08 -3.82
N VAL A 233 16.53 7.98 -3.20
CA VAL A 233 15.17 7.47 -3.32
C VAL A 233 14.16 8.29 -2.51
N ALA A 234 14.55 8.87 -1.37
CA ALA A 234 13.69 9.72 -0.56
C ALA A 234 13.37 11.09 -1.20
N ASN A 235 14.08 11.51 -2.25
CA ASN A 235 13.84 12.80 -2.89
C ASN A 235 12.63 12.73 -3.82
N ARG A 236 11.51 13.32 -3.37
CA ARG A 236 10.23 13.41 -4.10
C ARG A 236 10.37 14.00 -5.51
N SER A 237 11.29 14.93 -5.73
CA SER A 237 11.52 15.52 -7.05
C SER A 237 12.16 14.52 -8.04
N LEU A 238 13.05 13.65 -7.55
CA LEU A 238 13.67 12.58 -8.34
C LEU A 238 12.68 11.45 -8.62
N GLN A 239 11.81 11.11 -7.66
CA GLN A 239 10.72 10.15 -7.88
C GLN A 239 9.74 10.64 -8.97
N LEU A 240 9.32 11.90 -8.93
CA LEU A 240 8.46 12.49 -9.96
C LEU A 240 9.14 12.54 -11.32
N SER A 241 10.44 12.87 -11.37
CA SER A 241 11.22 12.91 -12.62
C SER A 241 11.39 11.52 -13.24
N LEU A 242 11.64 10.50 -12.41
CA LEU A 242 11.75 9.11 -12.85
C LEU A 242 10.40 8.57 -13.32
N ALA A 243 9.32 8.88 -12.59
CA ALA A 243 7.95 8.53 -12.99
C ALA A 243 7.56 9.20 -14.31
N ALA A 244 7.93 10.47 -14.52
CA ALA A 244 7.70 11.17 -15.78
C ALA A 244 8.49 10.55 -16.94
N LEU A 245 9.75 10.15 -16.71
CA LEU A 245 10.58 9.46 -17.71
C LEU A 245 10.02 8.09 -18.09
N LEU A 246 9.60 7.29 -17.10
CA LEU A 246 8.96 5.99 -17.33
C LEU A 246 7.61 6.15 -18.03
N GLY A 247 6.82 7.17 -17.65
CA GLY A 247 5.57 7.53 -18.32
C GLY A 247 5.79 7.93 -19.78
N ALA A 248 6.80 8.76 -20.07
CA ALA A 248 7.16 9.14 -21.43
C ALA A 248 7.64 7.94 -22.25
N ALA A 249 8.44 7.04 -21.66
CA ALA A 249 8.87 5.80 -22.31
C ALA A 249 7.68 4.88 -22.61
N ALA A 250 6.72 4.75 -21.68
CA ALA A 250 5.49 4.00 -21.89
C ALA A 250 4.64 4.60 -23.01
N VAL A 251 4.47 5.92 -23.05
CA VAL A 251 3.76 6.63 -24.13
C VAL A 251 4.45 6.42 -25.47
N LEU A 252 5.78 6.47 -25.53
CA LEU A 252 6.55 6.20 -26.76
C LEU A 252 6.41 4.75 -27.21
N LEU A 253 6.38 3.79 -26.28
CA LEU A 253 6.11 2.39 -26.58
C LEU A 253 4.69 2.19 -27.10
N ILE A 254 3.70 2.83 -26.50
CA ILE A 254 2.30 2.82 -26.95
C ILE A 254 2.18 3.45 -28.33
N ILE A 255 2.85 4.56 -28.62
CA ILE A 255 2.83 5.20 -29.95
C ILE A 255 3.57 4.32 -30.97
N ARG A 256 4.72 3.74 -30.60
CA ARG A 256 5.50 2.84 -31.48
C ARG A 256 4.72 1.58 -31.82
N HIS A 257 4.08 0.97 -30.82
CA HIS A 257 3.21 -0.19 -31.03
C HIS A 257 1.91 0.22 -31.72
N GLY A 258 1.31 1.35 -31.39
CA GLY A 258 0.13 1.91 -32.05
C GLY A 258 0.36 2.19 -33.55
N ARG A 259 1.54 2.67 -33.94
CA ARG A 259 1.92 2.83 -35.37
C ARG A 259 2.23 1.51 -36.06
N ALA A 260 2.73 0.50 -35.32
CA ALA A 260 2.86 -0.86 -35.85
C ALA A 260 1.49 -1.51 -36.06
N TRP A 261 0.57 -1.30 -35.13
CA TRP A 261 -0.81 -1.77 -35.17
C TRP A 261 -1.67 -1.03 -36.19
N HIS A 262 -1.48 0.28 -36.38
CA HIS A 262 -2.16 1.04 -37.44
C HIS A 262 -1.78 0.49 -38.82
N ARG A 263 -0.52 0.09 -39.04
CA ARG A 263 -0.10 -0.59 -40.28
C ARG A 263 -0.72 -1.98 -40.45
N VAL A 264 -1.00 -2.68 -39.35
CA VAL A 264 -1.66 -4.00 -39.34
C VAL A 264 -3.18 -3.87 -39.56
N LEU A 265 -3.82 -2.86 -38.96
CA LEU A 265 -5.24 -2.56 -39.08
C LEU A 265 -5.61 -1.99 -40.45
N VAL A 266 -4.76 -1.14 -41.04
CA VAL A 266 -4.97 -0.59 -42.39
C VAL A 266 -4.72 -1.63 -43.50
N ARG A 267 -4.03 -2.75 -43.19
CA ARG A 267 -3.78 -3.86 -44.14
C ARG A 267 -4.48 -5.18 -43.80
N GLY A 268 -5.40 -5.18 -42.82
CA GLY A 268 -6.07 -6.38 -42.35
C GLY A 268 -7.57 -6.31 -42.54
N GLU A 269 -8.07 -6.72 -43.70
CA GLU A 269 -9.48 -7.09 -43.83
C GLU A 269 -9.78 -8.22 -42.84
N ARG A 270 -10.78 -7.99 -41.96
CA ARG A 270 -11.35 -8.88 -40.93
C ARG A 270 -10.70 -8.80 -39.54
N PHE A 271 -10.97 -7.73 -38.79
CA PHE A 271 -10.50 -7.53 -37.40
C PHE A 271 -11.64 -7.16 -36.42
N VAL A 272 -12.78 -7.89 -36.39
CA VAL A 272 -13.91 -7.49 -35.51
C VAL A 272 -14.45 -8.59 -34.58
N LEU A 273 -13.88 -9.79 -34.48
CA LEU A 273 -14.44 -10.79 -33.54
C LEU A 273 -13.36 -11.48 -32.71
N HIS A 274 -13.43 -11.26 -31.39
CA HIS A 274 -12.70 -11.84 -30.24
C HIS A 274 -11.56 -10.94 -29.68
N HIS A 275 -11.88 -10.20 -28.61
CA HIS A 275 -11.25 -8.94 -28.23
C HIS A 275 -10.21 -9.08 -27.07
N PRO A 276 -8.94 -8.70 -27.27
CA PRO A 276 -7.92 -8.60 -26.21
C PRO A 276 -8.05 -7.35 -25.31
N ILE A 277 -9.09 -6.53 -25.51
CA ILE A 277 -9.32 -5.30 -24.72
C ILE A 277 -9.97 -5.62 -23.37
N ALA A 278 -10.85 -6.62 -23.32
CA ALA A 278 -11.46 -7.07 -22.06
C ALA A 278 -10.41 -7.65 -21.10
N ASP A 279 -9.44 -8.40 -21.63
CA ASP A 279 -8.35 -8.96 -20.84
C ASP A 279 -7.38 -7.88 -20.34
N ILE A 280 -7.11 -6.84 -21.14
CA ILE A 280 -6.32 -5.68 -20.69
C ILE A 280 -7.05 -4.90 -19.60
N PHE A 281 -8.37 -4.72 -19.72
CA PHE A 281 -9.18 -4.08 -18.68
C PHE A 281 -9.21 -4.91 -17.39
N LEU A 282 -9.32 -6.23 -17.49
CA LEU A 282 -9.29 -7.14 -16.35
C LEU A 282 -7.92 -7.11 -15.64
N VAL A 283 -6.83 -7.19 -16.40
CA VAL A 283 -5.46 -7.09 -15.84
C VAL A 283 -5.23 -5.72 -15.23
N ALA A 284 -5.67 -4.64 -15.87
CA ALA A 284 -5.58 -3.29 -15.31
C ALA A 284 -6.42 -3.15 -14.03
N ALA A 285 -7.62 -3.73 -13.98
CA ALA A 285 -8.47 -3.74 -12.79
C ALA A 285 -7.86 -4.56 -11.65
N VAL A 286 -7.23 -5.70 -11.94
CA VAL A 286 -6.52 -6.53 -10.95
C VAL A 286 -5.27 -5.85 -10.44
N VAL A 287 -4.49 -5.19 -11.32
CA VAL A 287 -3.31 -4.41 -10.92
C VAL A 287 -3.73 -3.18 -10.11
N MET A 288 -4.81 -2.50 -10.49
CA MET A 288 -5.36 -1.37 -9.75
C MET A 288 -5.88 -1.82 -8.38
N ALA A 289 -6.63 -2.94 -8.33
CA ALA A 289 -7.07 -3.54 -7.06
C ALA A 289 -5.87 -3.94 -6.19
N PHE A 290 -4.79 -4.45 -6.78
CA PHE A 290 -3.57 -4.83 -6.07
C PHE A 290 -2.78 -3.62 -5.53
N ILE A 291 -2.70 -2.52 -6.29
CA ILE A 291 -2.11 -1.25 -5.83
C ILE A 291 -2.96 -0.60 -4.72
N LEU A 292 -4.27 -0.84 -4.73
CA LEU A 292 -5.22 -0.32 -3.76
C LEU A 292 -5.40 -1.22 -2.52
N LEU A 293 -4.76 -2.39 -2.46
CA LEU A 293 -4.76 -3.21 -1.24
C LEU A 293 -3.81 -2.55 -0.21
N PRO A 294 -4.31 -2.09 0.95
CA PRO A 294 -3.46 -1.51 1.99
C PRO A 294 -2.44 -2.55 2.48
N ILE A 295 -1.19 -2.12 2.66
CA ILE A 295 -0.20 -2.84 3.46
C ILE A 295 -0.78 -2.86 4.88
N ALA A 296 -1.32 -4.00 5.29
CA ALA A 296 -2.20 -4.09 6.45
C ALA A 296 -1.43 -4.01 7.77
N GLY A 297 -1.32 -2.79 8.32
CA GLY A 297 -1.28 -2.60 9.77
C GLY A 297 -2.68 -2.68 10.36
N ASN A 298 -2.78 -2.93 11.65
CA ASN A 298 -4.07 -3.05 12.35
C ASN A 298 -4.29 -1.81 13.21
N ILE A 299 -5.56 -1.40 13.32
CA ILE A 299 -6.00 -0.26 14.13
C ILE A 299 -7.10 -0.74 15.09
N LEU A 300 -7.17 -0.13 16.28
CA LEU A 300 -8.19 -0.36 17.31
C LEU A 300 -8.77 0.99 17.73
#